data_AF-T1A525-F1
#
_entry.id   AF-T1A525-F1
#
_cell.length_a   1.000
_cell.length_b   1.000
_cell.length_c   1.000
_cell.angle_alpha   90.00
_cell.angle_beta   90.00
_cell.angle_gamma   90.00
#
_symmetry.space_group_name_H-M   'P 1'
#
loop_
_entity.id
_entity.type
_entity.pdbx_description
1 polymer ?
#
loop_
_entity_poly.entity_id
_entity_poly.type
_entity_poly.pdbx_seq_one_letter_code
_entity_poly.pdbx_strand_id
1 'polypeptide(L)'
;MNRKPELSFWQIWNMCFGFLGIQFGFALQNANVSRILQTLGAQVDQIPILWIAAPLTGLLVQPIIGHYSDRTWTRLGRRRPYFLVGALLSTLALLVMPNA
;
A
#
# COMPACT_ATOMS: atom_id res chain seq x y z
N MET A 1 -12.90 8.97 -30.08
CA MET A 1 -12.82 9.08 -28.61
C MET A 1 -13.30 7.78 -28.00
N ASN A 2 -12.43 6.99 -27.36
CA ASN A 2 -12.84 5.76 -26.68
C ASN A 2 -13.76 6.11 -25.51
N ARG A 3 -15.03 5.70 -25.57
CA ARG A 3 -15.98 5.82 -24.45
C ARG A 3 -15.40 5.07 -23.25
N LYS A 4 -15.07 5.80 -22.19
CA LYS A 4 -14.70 5.19 -20.92
C LYS A 4 -15.94 4.46 -20.39
N PRO A 5 -15.81 3.22 -19.88
CA PRO A 5 -16.94 2.49 -19.33
C PRO A 5 -17.55 3.29 -18.17
N GLU A 6 -18.86 3.50 -18.19
CA GLU A 6 -19.58 4.10 -17.07
C GLU A 6 -19.67 3.07 -15.94
N LEU A 7 -19.17 3.45 -14.76
CA LEU A 7 -19.16 2.58 -13.60
C LEU A 7 -20.53 2.63 -12.91
N SER A 8 -21.06 1.46 -12.55
CA SER A 8 -22.28 1.36 -11.73
C SER A 8 -22.03 1.92 -10.33
N PHE A 9 -23.08 2.41 -9.67
CA PHE A 9 -23.05 2.86 -8.27
C PHE A 9 -22.34 1.85 -7.35
N TRP A 10 -22.64 0.56 -7.48
CA TRP A 10 -22.01 -0.49 -6.68
C TRP A 10 -20.52 -0.68 -6.96
N GLN A 11 -20.07 -0.41 -8.19
CA GLN A 11 -18.65 -0.47 -8.53
C GLN A 11 -17.89 0.71 -7.91
N ILE A 12 -18.50 1.91 -7.93
CA ILE A 12 -17.95 3.10 -7.27
C ILE A 12 -17.89 2.89 -5.77
N TRP A 13 -18.99 2.41 -5.16
CA TRP A 13 -19.06 2.09 -3.74
C TRP A 13 -17.94 1.13 -3.31
N ASN A 14 -17.77 0.01 -4.02
CA ASN A 14 -16.73 -0.97 -3.71
C ASN A 14 -15.32 -0.39 -3.85
N MET A 15 -15.07 0.47 -4.84
CA MET A 15 -13.79 1.19 -4.95
C MET A 15 -13.56 2.13 -3.78
N CYS A 16 -14.57 2.92 -3.40
CA CYS A 16 -14.48 3.86 -2.28
C CYS A 16 -14.27 3.13 -0.95
N PHE A 17 -14.98 2.03 -0.72
CA PHE A 17 -14.84 1.23 0.48
C PHE A 17 -13.45 0.58 0.57
N GLY A 18 -12.95 0.04 -0.55
CA GLY A 18 -11.58 -0.47 -0.63
C GLY A 18 -10.53 0.61 -0.34
N PHE A 19 -10.72 1.81 -0.90
CA PHE A 19 -9.84 2.96 -0.64
C PHE A 19 -9.89 3.41 0.81
N LEU A 20 -11.09 3.44 1.42
CA LEU A 20 -11.28 3.77 2.83
C LEU A 20 -10.47 2.80 3.73
N GLY A 21 -10.50 1.49 3.46
CA GLY A 21 -9.70 0.52 4.20
C GLY A 21 -8.18 0.79 4.13
N ILE A 22 -7.67 1.17 2.95
CA ILE A 22 -6.26 1.55 2.77
C ILE A 22 -5.92 2.79 3.58
N GLN A 23 -6.78 3.80 3.58
CA GLN A 23 -6.57 5.03 4.36
C GLN A 23 -6.54 4.76 5.87
N PHE A 24 -7.43 3.88 6.37
CA PHE A 24 -7.40 3.44 7.76
C PHE A 24 -6.07 2.76 8.11
N GLY A 25 -5.56 1.87 7.25
CA GLY A 25 -4.27 1.23 7.43
C GLY A 25 -3.11 2.23 7.51
N PHE A 26 -3.06 3.19 6.58
CA PHE A 26 -2.04 4.25 6.61
C PHE A 26 -2.15 5.14 7.84
N ALA A 27 -3.36 5.47 8.31
CA ALA A 27 -3.55 6.26 9.52
C ALA A 27 -3.02 5.51 10.76
N LEU A 28 -3.35 4.23 10.90
CA LEU A 28 -2.84 3.36 11.97
C LEU A 28 -1.32 3.23 11.92
N GLN A 29 -0.76 3.06 10.73
CA GLN A 29 0.69 3.00 10.52
C GLN A 29 1.35 4.33 10.94
N ASN A 30 0.86 5.47 10.46
CA ASN A 30 1.44 6.77 10.81
C ASN A 30 1.35 7.09 12.31
N ALA A 31 0.26 6.68 12.98
CA ALA A 31 0.09 6.89 14.41
C ALA A 31 0.99 6.01 15.28
N ASN A 32 1.35 4.81 14.81
CA ASN A 32 2.07 3.81 15.60
C ASN A 32 3.51 3.55 15.14
N VAL A 33 3.93 4.01 13.96
CA VAL A 33 5.29 3.79 13.42
C VAL A 33 6.36 4.27 14.39
N SER A 34 6.21 5.48 14.94
CA SER A 34 7.21 6.00 15.88
C SER A 34 7.31 5.15 17.15
N ARG A 35 6.19 4.61 17.65
CA ARG A 35 6.17 3.72 18.82
C ARG A 35 6.82 2.37 18.51
N ILE A 36 6.48 1.77 17.38
CA ILE A 36 7.03 0.50 16.90
C ILE A 36 8.56 0.59 16.70
N LEU A 37 9.05 1.69 16.10
CA LEU A 37 10.49 1.87 15.90
C LEU A 37 11.22 2.01 17.23
N GLN A 38 10.63 2.70 18.21
CA GLN A 38 11.20 2.80 19.55
C GLN A 38 11.23 1.46 20.28
N THR A 39 10.18 0.63 20.18
CA THR A 39 10.17 -0.71 20.80
C THR A 39 11.18 -1.67 20.16
N LEU A 40 11.51 -1.46 18.88
CA LEU A 40 12.57 -2.18 18.17
C LEU A 40 14.00 -1.69 18.51
N GLY A 41 14.14 -0.70 19.38
CA GLY A 41 15.44 -0.18 19.86
C GLY A 41 15.97 1.04 19.11
N ALA A 42 15.16 1.68 18.26
CA ALA A 42 15.56 2.95 17.63
C ALA A 42 15.56 4.08 18.67
N GLN A 43 16.68 4.80 18.74
CA GLN A 43 16.78 6.03 19.53
C GLN A 43 15.94 7.14 18.87
N VAL A 44 15.40 8.07 19.67
CA VAL A 44 14.42 9.08 19.21
C VAL A 44 14.99 9.99 18.10
N ASP A 45 16.30 10.21 18.11
CA ASP A 45 17.07 10.95 17.11
C ASP A 45 17.18 10.22 15.76
N GLN A 46 17.04 8.89 15.74
CA GLN A 46 17.06 8.07 14.52
C GLN A 46 15.68 7.93 13.87
N ILE A 47 14.61 8.27 14.58
CA ILE A 47 13.24 8.17 14.05
C ILE A 47 13.07 8.97 12.74
N PRO A 48 13.51 10.24 12.61
CA PRO A 48 13.34 11.01 11.39
C PRO A 48 14.02 10.38 10.16
N ILE A 49 15.21 9.79 10.32
CA ILE A 49 15.91 9.14 9.21
C ILE A 49 15.23 7.83 8.81
N LEU A 50 14.66 7.09 9.77
CA LEU A 50 13.87 5.90 9.49
C LEU A 50 12.57 6.24 8.74
N TRP A 51 11.98 7.41 8.99
CA TRP A 51 10.82 7.90 8.24
C TRP A 51 11.11 8.19 6.77
N ILE A 52 12.38 8.43 6.38
CA ILE A 52 12.78 8.61 4.98
C ILE A 52 12.69 7.30 4.19
N ALA A 53 12.74 6.15 4.86
CA ALA A 53 12.61 4.85 4.19
C ALA A 53 11.26 4.69 3.46
N ALA A 54 10.16 5.23 4.02
CA ALA A 54 8.84 5.17 3.40
C ALA A 54 8.73 5.93 2.05
N PRO A 55 9.10 7.22 1.95
CA PRO A 55 9.10 7.92 0.65
C PRO A 55 10.16 7.37 -0.31
N LEU A 56 11.31 6.90 0.17
CA LEU A 56 12.35 6.31 -0.68
C LEU A 56 11.86 5.01 -1.34
N THR A 57 11.25 4.12 -0.57
CA THR A 57 10.64 2.90 -1.11
C THR A 57 9.50 3.23 -2.07
N GLY A 58 8.67 4.23 -1.76
CA GLY A 58 7.65 4.74 -2.69
C GLY A 58 8.23 5.21 -4.03
N LEU A 59 9.29 6.01 -3.99
CA LEU A 59 9.95 6.54 -5.18
C LEU A 59 10.49 5.44 -6.11
N LEU A 60 11.01 4.35 -5.55
CA LEU A 60 11.57 3.24 -6.32
C LEU A 60 10.50 2.23 -6.77
N VAL A 61 9.63 1.82 -5.86
CA VAL A 61 8.66 0.75 -6.11
C VAL A 61 7.56 1.21 -7.06
N GLN A 62 7.08 2.45 -6.92
CA GLN A 62 5.95 2.97 -7.69
C GLN A 62 6.22 3.00 -9.22
N PRO A 63 7.34 3.52 -9.76
CA PRO A 63 7.62 3.48 -11.20
C PRO A 63 7.89 2.07 -11.72
N ILE A 64 8.57 1.22 -10.93
CA ILE A 64 8.84 -0.17 -11.30
C ILE A 64 7.53 -0.94 -11.45
N ILE A 65 6.68 -0.92 -10.43
CA ILE A 65 5.38 -1.60 -10.46
C ILE A 65 4.48 -0.97 -11.53
N GLY A 66 4.50 0.35 -11.71
CA GLY A 66 3.73 1.01 -12.77
C GLY A 66 4.10 0.50 -14.17
N HIS A 67 5.41 0.43 -14.46
CA HIS A 67 5.93 -0.05 -15.74
C HIS A 67 5.60 -1.52 -16.00
N TYR A 68 5.78 -2.40 -15.00
CA TYR A 68 5.41 -3.80 -15.13
C TYR A 68 3.90 -3.99 -15.21
N SER A 69 3.13 -3.26 -14.39
CA SER A 69 1.66 -3.34 -14.40
C SER A 69 1.07 -2.96 -15.74
N ASP A 70 1.64 -1.96 -16.43
CA ASP A 70 1.13 -1.55 -17.72
C ASP A 70 1.37 -2.60 -18.84
N ARG A 71 2.35 -3.50 -18.68
CA ARG A 71 2.71 -4.56 -19.65
C ARG A 71 1.99 -5.89 -19.41
N THR A 72 1.38 -6.09 -18.25
CA THR A 72 0.81 -7.39 -17.86
C THR A 72 -0.71 -7.40 -18.02
N TRP A 73 -1.20 -8.25 -18.92
CA TRP A 73 -2.64 -8.52 -19.10
C TRP A 73 -2.97 -9.94 -18.64
N THR A 74 -3.63 -10.06 -17.50
CA THR A 74 -4.12 -11.34 -16.97
C THR A 74 -5.65 -11.42 -17.03
N ARG A 75 -6.23 -12.59 -16.73
CA ARG A 75 -7.70 -12.78 -16.64
C ARG A 75 -8.37 -11.86 -15.62
N LEU A 76 -7.62 -11.35 -14.63
CA LEU A 76 -8.11 -10.41 -13.61
C LEU A 76 -7.97 -8.93 -14.05
N GLY A 77 -7.40 -8.67 -15.24
CA GLY A 77 -7.11 -7.35 -15.77
C GLY A 77 -5.66 -6.90 -15.53
N ARG A 78 -5.39 -5.62 -15.82
CA ARG A 78 -4.04 -5.04 -15.88
C ARG A 78 -3.44 -4.63 -14.52
N ARG A 79 -4.27 -4.05 -13.63
CA ARG A 79 -3.82 -3.45 -12.35
C ARG A 79 -4.23 -4.23 -11.10
N ARG A 80 -5.30 -5.05 -11.21
CA ARG A 80 -5.82 -5.84 -10.09
C ARG A 80 -4.87 -6.93 -9.56
N PRO A 81 -4.07 -7.63 -10.40
CA PRO A 81 -3.13 -8.64 -9.90
C PRO A 81 -2.07 -8.05 -8.96
N TYR A 82 -1.48 -6.91 -9.33
CA TYR A 82 -0.47 -6.22 -8.52
C TYR A 82 -1.03 -5.74 -7.19
N PHE A 83 -2.26 -5.21 -7.21
CA PHE A 83 -2.96 -4.81 -6.00
C PHE A 83 -3.21 -6.00 -5.06
N LEU A 84 -3.67 -7.13 -5.59
CA LEU A 84 -3.95 -8.34 -4.79
C LEU A 84 -2.67 -8.93 -4.19
N VAL A 85 -1.60 -9.02 -4.97
CA VAL A 85 -0.29 -9.49 -4.47
C VAL A 85 0.24 -8.55 -3.40
N GLY A 86 0.17 -7.24 -3.61
CA GLY A 86 0.58 -6.25 -2.63
C GLY A 86 -0.24 -6.35 -1.33
N ALA A 87 -1.55 -6.52 -1.43
CA ALA A 87 -2.42 -6.69 -0.27
C ALA A 87 -2.05 -7.97 0.52
N LEU A 88 -1.84 -9.08 -0.17
CA LEU A 88 -1.51 -10.37 0.46
C LEU A 88 -0.13 -10.33 1.13
N LEU A 89 0.87 -9.74 0.46
CA LEU A 89 2.19 -9.51 1.06
C LEU A 89 2.13 -8.57 2.26
N SER A 90 1.32 -7.51 2.19
CA SER A 90 1.14 -6.57 3.31
C SER A 90 0.49 -7.26 4.52
N THR A 91 -0.53 -8.08 4.28
CA THR A 91 -1.16 -8.88 5.34
C THR A 91 -0.17 -9.87 5.95
N LEU A 92 0.63 -10.56 5.13
CA LEU A 92 1.66 -11.48 5.63
C LEU A 92 2.72 -10.74 6.46
N ALA A 93 3.17 -9.57 6.00
CA ALA A 93 4.14 -8.75 6.72
C ALA A 93 3.61 -8.29 8.09
N LEU A 94 2.33 -7.91 8.17
CA LEU A 94 1.68 -7.57 9.43
C LEU A 94 1.55 -8.77 10.38
N LEU A 95 1.34 -9.97 9.87
CA LEU A 95 1.30 -11.20 10.69
C LEU A 95 2.69 -11.59 11.22
N VAL A 96 3.73 -11.36 10.43
CA VAL A 96 5.13 -11.66 10.82
C VAL A 96 5.72 -10.58 11.71
N MET A 97 5.15 -9.37 11.71
CA MET A 97 5.60 -8.27 12.56
C MET A 97 5.59 -8.73 14.03
N PRO A 98 6.78 -8.87 14.66
CA PRO A 98 6.87 -9.46 15.98
C PRO A 98 6.24 -8.48 16.97
N ASN A 99 5.24 -8.97 17.72
CA ASN A 99 4.51 -8.32 18.81
C ASN A 99 4.72 -6.80 18.94
N ALA A 100 3.68 -6.07 18.52
CA ALA A 100 3.37 -4.78 19.13
C ALA A 100 3.18 -4.91 20.65
#